data_AF-A0A2R6H0F4-F1
#
_entry.id   AF-A0A2R6H0F4-F1
#
_cell.length_a   1.000
_cell.length_b   1.000
_cell.length_c   1.000
_cell.angle_alpha   90.00
_cell.angle_beta   90.00
_cell.angle_gamma   90.00
#
_symmetry.space_group_name_H-M   'P 1'
#
loop_
_entity.id
_entity.type
_entity.pdbx_description
1 polymer ?
#
loop_
_entity_poly.entity_id
_entity_poly.type
_entity_poly.pdbx_seq_one_letter_code
_entity_poly.pdbx_strand_id
1 'polypeptide(L)' 'MQATRERVLDALVDGPVTGPDLAERLGVSRAAVWKHVEALREAGFDVESGDDGYRLAAVP' A
#
# COMPACT_ATOMS: atom_id res chain seq x y z
N MET A 1 -11.07 2.70 6.67
CA MET A 1 -10.89 2.19 8.04
C MET A 1 -9.39 2.10 8.31
N GLN A 2 -8.92 2.35 9.54
CA GLN A 2 -7.50 2.20 9.89
C GLN A 2 -7.00 0.77 9.60
N ALA A 3 -7.85 -0.24 9.86
CA ALA A 3 -7.53 -1.66 9.64
C ALA A 3 -7.11 -2.00 8.19
N THR A 4 -7.72 -1.41 7.16
CA THR A 4 -7.31 -1.65 5.77
C THR A 4 -5.95 -1.03 5.47
N ARG A 5 -5.62 0.10 6.10
CA ARG A 5 -4.33 0.77 5.93
C ARG A 5 -3.19 -0.02 6.57
N GLU A 6 -3.40 -0.55 7.77
CA GLU A 6 -2.47 -1.50 8.40
C GLU A 6 -2.21 -2.70 7.49
N ARG A 7 -3.26 -3.31 6.93
CA ARG A 7 -3.09 -4.44 6.02
C ARG A 7 -2.38 -4.08 4.70
N VAL A 8 -2.51 -2.84 4.23
CA VAL A 8 -1.70 -2.34 3.10
C VAL A 8 -0.24 -2.27 3.52
N LEU A 9 0.06 -1.68 4.68
CA LEU A 9 1.43 -1.57 5.19
C LEU A 9 2.07 -2.95 5.39
N ASP A 10 1.37 -3.89 6.03
CA ASP A 10 1.84 -5.27 6.23
C ASP A 10 2.22 -5.93 4.90
N ALA A 11 1.36 -5.78 3.88
CA ALA A 11 1.64 -6.34 2.57
C ALA A 11 2.86 -5.72 1.87
N LEU A 12 3.18 -4.44 2.16
CA LEU A 12 4.36 -3.75 1.62
C LEU A 12 5.64 -4.12 2.37
N VAL A 13 5.54 -4.52 3.64
CA VAL A 13 6.67 -5.04 4.43
C VAL A 13 7.13 -6.40 3.89
N ASP A 14 6.18 -7.22 3.40
CA ASP A 14 6.49 -8.51 2.76
C ASP A 14 7.22 -8.36 1.41
N GLY A 15 7.10 -7.19 0.77
CA GLY A 15 7.78 -6.86 -0.48
C GLY A 15 6.91 -6.09 -1.47
N PRO A 16 7.42 -5.84 -2.69
CA PRO A 16 6.68 -5.14 -3.73
C PRO A 16 5.40 -5.88 -4.12
N VAL A 17 4.30 -5.15 -4.27
CA VAL A 17 3.01 -5.72 -4.68
C VAL A 17 2.26 -4.78 -5.62
N THR A 18 1.66 -5.32 -6.68
CA THR A 18 0.87 -4.52 -7.61
C THR A 18 -0.42 -4.02 -6.97
N GLY A 19 -0.89 -2.85 -7.41
CA GLY A 19 -2.18 -2.31 -6.94
C GLY A 19 -3.37 -3.26 -7.15
N PRO A 20 -3.50 -3.96 -8.30
CA PRO A 20 -4.50 -5.00 -8.50
C PRO A 20 -4.39 -6.18 -7.53
N ASP A 21 -3.19 -6.74 -7.32
CA ASP A 21 -3.01 -7.89 -6.41
C ASP A 21 -3.33 -7.51 -4.97
N LEU A 22 -2.90 -6.31 -4.55
CA LEU A 22 -3.20 -5.78 -3.24
C LEU A 22 -4.70 -5.53 -3.06
N ALA A 23 -5.39 -5.05 -4.12
CA ALA A 23 -6.84 -4.86 -4.10
C ALA A 23 -7.59 -6.20 -3.95
N GLU A 24 -7.18 -7.24 -4.68
CA GLU A 24 -7.73 -8.58 -4.59
C GLU A 24 -7.51 -9.19 -3.19
N ARG A 25 -6.27 -9.18 -2.68
CA ARG A 25 -5.91 -9.69 -1.35
C ARG A 25 -6.69 -9.02 -0.22
N LEU A 26 -6.99 -7.73 -0.37
CA LEU A 26 -7.68 -6.94 0.65
C LEU A 26 -9.20 -6.89 0.48
N GLY A 27 -9.73 -7.38 -0.65
CA GLY A 27 -11.16 -7.32 -0.96
C GLY A 27 -11.67 -5.88 -1.14
N VAL A 28 -10.84 -5.00 -1.71
CA VAL A 28 -11.17 -3.58 -1.94
C VAL A 28 -10.89 -3.19 -3.39
N SER A 29 -11.29 -1.99 -3.80
CA SER A 29 -10.96 -1.50 -5.14
C SER A 29 -9.50 -1.01 -5.23
N ARG A 30 -8.91 -1.05 -6.42
CA ARG A 30 -7.60 -0.42 -6.68
C ARG A 30 -7.57 1.06 -6.30
N ALA A 31 -8.67 1.77 -6.50
CA ALA A 31 -8.79 3.16 -6.07
C ALA A 31 -8.75 3.31 -4.54
N ALA A 32 -9.31 2.35 -3.78
CA ALA A 32 -9.19 2.33 -2.33
C ALA A 32 -7.75 2.02 -1.88
N VAL A 33 -7.05 1.09 -2.55
CA VAL A 33 -5.62 0.85 -2.32
C VAL A 33 -4.82 2.14 -2.50
N TRP A 34 -5.02 2.84 -3.62
CA TRP A 34 -4.33 4.11 -3.87
C TRP A 34 -4.57 5.13 -2.75
N LYS A 35 -5.82 5.30 -2.30
CA LYS A 35 -6.14 6.19 -1.17
C LYS A 35 -5.41 5.79 0.13
N HIS A 36 -5.26 4.49 0.38
CA HIS A 36 -4.52 4.01 1.55
C HIS A 36 -3.02 4.24 1.42
N VAL A 37 -2.44 4.06 0.23
CA VAL A 37 -1.02 4.37 -0.05
C VAL A 37 -0.75 5.87 0.13
N GLU A 38 -1.59 6.75 -0.42
CA GLU A 38 -1.44 8.19 -0.22
C GLU A 38 -1.51 8.57 1.26
N ALA A 39 -2.46 7.98 2.00
CA ALA A 39 -2.57 8.23 3.43
C ALA A 39 -1.39 7.71 4.27
N LEU A 40 -0.64 6.71 3.76
CA LEU A 40 0.62 6.27 4.37
C LEU A 40 1.75 7.28 4.07
N ARG A 41 1.82 7.78 2.82
CA ARG A 41 2.76 8.83 2.44
C ARG A 41 2.56 10.11 3.26
N GLU A 42 1.31 10.53 3.43
CA GLU A 42 0.95 11.66 4.29
C GLU A 42 1.33 11.44 5.77
N ALA A 43 1.39 10.18 6.21
CA ALA A 43 1.83 9.81 7.56
C ALA A 43 3.36 9.69 7.70
N GLY A 44 4.13 9.93 6.64
CA GLY A 44 5.59 9.93 6.63
C GLY A 44 6.25 8.63 6.16
N PHE A 45 5.47 7.62 5.74
CA PHE A 45 6.03 6.42 5.12
C PHE A 45 6.48 6.70 3.70
N ASP A 46 7.67 6.25 3.35
CA ASP A 46 8.14 6.32 1.96
C ASP A 46 7.66 5.07 1.22
N VAL A 47 6.61 5.23 0.43
CA VAL A 47 6.06 4.18 -0.43
C VAL A 47 6.32 4.57 -1.87
N GLU A 48 7.16 3.82 -2.55
CA GLU A 48 7.48 4.02 -3.97
C GLU A 48 6.44 3.35 -4.88
N SER A 49 6.27 3.89 -6.07
CA SER A 49 5.47 3.29 -7.15
C SER A 49 6.37 3.01 -8.35
N GLY A 50 6.43 1.77 -8.83
CA GLY A 50 7.19 1.36 -10.01
C GLY A 50 6.47 0.29 -10.83
N ASP A 51 7.20 -0.31 -11.79
CA ASP A 51 6.65 -1.35 -12.67
C ASP A 51 6.16 -2.59 -11.91
N ASP A 52 6.79 -2.91 -10.78
CA ASP A 52 6.41 -4.02 -9.89
C ASP A 52 5.29 -3.65 -8.88
N GLY A 53 4.75 -2.43 -8.96
CA GLY A 53 3.72 -1.94 -8.05
C GLY A 53 4.26 -1.04 -6.94
N TYR A 54 3.75 -1.24 -5.72
CA TYR A 54 4.08 -0.45 -4.54
C TYR A 54 5.12 -1.15 -3.69
N ARG A 55 6.12 -0.41 -3.18
CA ARG A 55 7.16 -0.90 -2.27
C ARG A 55 7.33 0.06 -1.09
N LEU A 56 7.51 -0.47 0.12
CA LEU A 56 7.95 0.34 1.26
C LEU A 56 9.48 0.57 1.17
N ALA A 57 9.89 1.82 1.00
CA ALA A 57 11.29 2.22 0.91
C ALA A 57 11.86 2.69 2.25
N ALA A 58 11.05 3.38 3.07
CA ALA A 58 11.43 3.83 4.40
C ALA A 58 10.21 3.98 5.33
N VAL A 59 10.47 3.87 6.62
CA VAL A 59 9.51 4.17 7.70
C VAL A 59 9.92 5.49 8.37
N PRO A 60 8.97 6.31 8.84
CA PRO A 60 9.26 7.58 9.52
C PRO A 60 9.93 7.38 10.89
#